data_AF-A0A7U7G885-F1
#
_entry.id   AF-A0A7U7G885-F1
#
_cell.length_a   1.000
_cell.length_b   1.000
_cell.length_c   1.000
_cell.angle_alpha   90.00
_cell.angle_beta   90.00
_cell.angle_gamma   90.00
#
_symmetry.space_group_name_H-M   'P 1'
#
loop_
_entity.id
_entity.type
_entity.pdbx_description
1 polymer ?
#
loop_
_entity_poly.entity_id
_entity_poly.type
_entity_poly.pdbx_seq_one_letter_code
_entity_poly.pdbx_strand_id
1 'polypeptide(L)'
;MVACGYRYPGIAAPVNPSASGKALSRTLPAGQFLWEPQKAPQGPVSILVSGPDCRMYVYRNGVLIGEAEVQISDPRRPLGAGVFVVLDGVTHESSPLAPDRPKRRWMAVGLPSHNGQLPARHEIGERIHPPAQFSRLVYELLQPGATLMITDRPALPETRTQPGFRIMADS
;
A
#
# COMPACT_ATOMS: atom_id res chain seq x y z
N MET A 1 -3.43 -20.75 9.32
CA MET A 1 -2.40 -19.73 9.07
C MET A 1 -1.84 -20.00 7.68
N VAL A 2 -2.32 -19.30 6.65
CA VAL A 2 -1.85 -19.50 5.26
C VAL A 2 -0.89 -18.36 4.97
N ALA A 3 0.37 -18.70 4.72
CA ALA A 3 1.42 -17.76 4.40
C ALA A 3 1.14 -17.06 3.07
N CYS A 4 1.57 -15.79 2.98
CA CYS A 4 1.83 -15.09 1.73
C CYS A 4 2.80 -15.93 0.88
N GLY A 5 2.25 -16.84 0.09
CA GLY A 5 3.01 -17.91 -0.57
C GLY A 5 2.52 -18.22 -1.99
N TYR A 6 1.49 -17.53 -2.48
CA TYR A 6 1.19 -17.58 -3.92
C TYR A 6 2.20 -16.67 -4.64
N ARG A 7 3.39 -17.24 -4.90
CA ARG A 7 4.19 -16.84 -6.05
C ARG A 7 3.27 -16.98 -7.26
N TYR A 8 2.79 -15.86 -7.81
CA TYR A 8 2.27 -15.88 -9.16
C TYR A 8 3.40 -16.39 -10.06
N PRO A 9 3.24 -17.52 -10.77
CA PRO A 9 4.15 -17.84 -11.86
C PRO A 9 4.06 -16.67 -12.83
N GLY A 10 5.19 -16.02 -13.07
CA GLY A 10 5.26 -14.81 -13.88
C GLY A 10 4.54 -15.03 -15.20
N ILE A 11 3.46 -14.27 -15.44
CA ILE A 11 3.07 -13.98 -16.81
C ILE A 11 4.20 -13.10 -17.33
N ALA A 12 5.07 -13.71 -18.13
CA ALA A 12 6.18 -13.04 -18.78
C ALA A 12 5.64 -11.84 -19.58
N ALA A 13 5.93 -10.63 -19.10
CA ALA A 13 5.91 -9.46 -19.96
C ALA A 13 7.08 -9.58 -20.97
N PRO A 14 6.95 -9.05 -22.20
CA PRO A 14 8.04 -9.11 -23.18
C PRO A 14 9.31 -8.47 -22.58
N VAL A 15 10.33 -9.30 -22.38
CA VAL A 15 11.65 -8.87 -21.93
C VAL A 15 12.33 -8.11 -23.06
N ASN A 16 12.71 -6.86 -22.79
CA ASN A 16 13.71 -6.17 -23.60
C ASN A 16 15.10 -6.67 -23.14
N PRO A 17 15.90 -7.34 -23.99
CA PRO A 17 17.14 -8.00 -23.57
C PRO A 17 18.32 -7.05 -23.25
N SER A 18 18.08 -5.76 -22.97
CA SER A 18 19.13 -4.77 -22.67
C SER A 18 18.97 -4.04 -21.34
N ALA A 19 18.05 -4.48 -20.47
CA ALA A 19 17.97 -3.95 -19.10
C ALA A 19 18.79 -4.82 -18.14
N SER A 20 20.11 -4.58 -18.08
CA SER A 20 20.92 -4.99 -16.92
C SER A 20 20.50 -4.15 -15.72
N GLY A 21 19.41 -4.57 -15.07
CA GLY A 21 18.90 -3.99 -13.84
C GLY A 21 18.42 -5.11 -12.96
N LYS A 22 19.34 -5.68 -12.17
CA LYS A 22 19.02 -6.67 -11.14
C LYS A 22 18.13 -5.99 -10.09
N ALA A 23 16.82 -5.93 -10.33
CA ALA A 23 15.85 -5.60 -9.30
C ALA A 23 15.82 -6.79 -8.33
N LEU A 24 16.81 -6.81 -7.44
CA LEU A 24 16.79 -7.68 -6.28
C LEU A 24 15.55 -7.30 -5.50
N SER A 25 14.50 -8.11 -5.61
CA SER A 25 13.44 -8.14 -4.61
C SER A 25 14.15 -8.31 -3.27
N ARG A 26 14.28 -7.21 -2.52
CA ARG A 26 14.91 -7.24 -1.21
C ARG A 26 13.95 -8.00 -0.30
N THR A 27 14.20 -9.31 -0.17
CA THR A 27 13.55 -10.14 0.83
C THR A 27 13.98 -9.56 2.18
N LEU A 28 13.09 -8.75 2.77
CA LEU A 28 13.28 -8.27 4.13
C LEU A 28 13.02 -9.47 5.04
N PRO A 29 13.87 -9.75 6.03
CA PRO A 29 13.57 -10.76 7.04
C PRO A 29 12.26 -10.42 7.75
N ALA A 30 11.52 -11.44 8.20
CA ALA A 30 10.23 -11.25 8.87
C ALA A 30 10.33 -10.24 10.03
N GLY A 31 9.46 -9.24 10.01
CA GLY A 31 9.45 -8.15 11.00
C GLY A 31 10.38 -6.97 10.69
N GLN A 32 11.24 -7.07 9.68
CA GLN A 32 12.04 -5.94 9.20
C GLN A 32 11.26 -5.13 8.15
N PHE A 33 11.42 -3.81 8.22
CA PHE A 33 10.84 -2.86 7.29
C PHE A 33 11.88 -1.81 6.92
N LEU A 34 11.71 -1.19 5.76
CA LEU A 34 12.42 0.02 5.38
C LEU A 34 11.70 1.24 5.99
N TRP A 35 12.45 2.17 6.57
CA TRP A 35 11.92 3.46 7.02
C TRP A 35 12.98 4.54 6.90
N GLU A 36 12.76 5.48 5.99
CA GLU A 36 13.69 6.55 5.61
C GLU A 36 12.93 7.88 5.37
N PRO A 37 12.23 8.42 6.39
CA PRO A 37 11.42 9.64 6.26
C PRO A 37 12.23 10.88 5.85
N GLN A 38 13.55 10.86 6.07
CA GLN A 38 14.47 11.92 5.66
C GLN A 38 14.60 12.08 4.14
N LYS A 39 14.26 11.05 3.34
CA LYS A 39 14.28 11.15 1.87
C LYS A 39 13.25 12.14 1.31
N ALA A 40 12.18 12.38 2.06
CA ALA A 40 11.21 13.43 1.78
C ALA A 40 10.71 14.00 3.11
N PRO A 41 11.28 15.10 3.61
CA PRO A 41 10.94 15.65 4.92
C PRO A 41 9.50 16.18 5.02
N GLN A 42 8.92 16.62 3.89
CA GLN A 42 7.60 17.26 3.83
C GLN A 42 6.83 16.81 2.58
N GLY A 43 5.52 17.10 2.58
CA GLY A 43 4.64 16.87 1.44
C GLY A 43 3.54 15.84 1.69
N PRO A 44 2.64 15.64 0.71
CA PRO A 44 1.51 14.74 0.85
C PRO A 44 1.97 13.29 1.01
N VAL A 45 1.24 12.54 1.83
CA VAL A 45 1.51 11.12 2.10
C VAL A 45 0.55 10.25 1.31
N SER A 46 1.11 9.26 0.62
CA SER A 46 0.35 8.23 -0.11
C SER A 46 0.84 6.85 0.31
N ILE A 47 -0.09 5.97 0.65
CA ILE A 47 0.18 4.60 1.07
C ILE A 47 -0.40 3.67 0.02
N LEU A 48 0.34 2.65 -0.38
CA LEU A 48 -0.10 1.63 -1.32
C LEU A 48 0.00 0.25 -0.66
N VAL A 49 -1.09 -0.48 -0.63
CA VAL A 49 -1.11 -1.90 -0.24
C VAL A 49 -1.38 -2.75 -1.47
N SER A 50 -0.46 -3.65 -1.78
CA SER A 50 -0.67 -4.69 -2.79
C SER A 50 -0.98 -6.01 -2.11
N GLY A 51 -2.17 -6.54 -2.39
CA GLY A 51 -2.58 -7.87 -1.95
C GLY A 51 -1.68 -8.97 -2.50
N PRO A 52 -1.44 -9.03 -3.83
CA PRO A 52 -0.58 -10.04 -4.44
C PRO A 52 0.85 -10.05 -3.92
N ASP A 53 1.42 -8.87 -3.64
CA ASP A 53 2.80 -8.77 -3.17
C ASP A 53 2.93 -8.92 -1.64
N CYS A 54 1.81 -8.95 -0.92
CA CYS A 54 1.77 -8.86 0.55
C CYS A 54 2.66 -7.74 1.07
N ARG A 55 2.57 -6.54 0.47
CA ARG A 55 3.43 -5.41 0.80
C ARG A 55 2.66 -4.11 0.96
N MET A 56 3.13 -3.30 1.90
CA MET A 56 2.73 -1.91 2.09
C MET A 56 3.90 -0.99 1.78
N TYR A 57 3.64 0.00 0.93
CA TYR A 57 4.58 1.04 0.53
C TYR A 57 4.08 2.39 1.03
N VAL A 58 4.99 3.21 1.54
CA VAL A 58 4.69 4.54 2.06
C VAL A 58 5.51 5.54 1.28
N TYR A 59 4.81 6.45 0.61
CA TYR A 59 5.38 7.53 -0.17
C TYR A 59 5.11 8.87 0.51
N ARG A 60 6.08 9.78 0.41
CA ARG A 60 5.84 11.20 0.68
C ARG A 60 6.34 12.01 -0.50
N ASN A 61 5.48 12.86 -1.03
CA ASN A 61 5.76 13.64 -2.23
C ASN A 61 6.27 12.78 -3.41
N GLY A 62 5.72 11.58 -3.58
CA GLY A 62 6.13 10.61 -4.61
C GLY A 62 7.42 9.83 -4.31
N VAL A 63 8.15 10.15 -3.25
CA VAL A 63 9.38 9.46 -2.85
C VAL A 63 9.06 8.33 -1.87
N LEU A 64 9.57 7.12 -2.13
CA LEU A 64 9.42 5.98 -1.21
C LEU A 64 10.18 6.27 0.08
N ILE A 65 9.46 6.35 1.20
CA ILE A 65 10.03 6.57 2.54
C ILE A 65 9.82 5.39 3.48
N GLY A 66 9.01 4.40 3.10
CA GLY A 66 8.80 3.20 3.90
C GLY A 66 8.29 2.03 3.10
N GLU A 67 8.67 0.82 3.51
CA GLU A 67 8.22 -0.42 2.89
C GLU A 67 8.22 -1.56 3.92
N ALA A 68 7.13 -2.32 3.98
CA ALA A 68 7.04 -3.50 4.84
C ALA A 68 6.28 -4.65 4.15
N GLU A 69 6.66 -5.88 4.49
CA GLU A 69 5.80 -7.05 4.26
C GLU A 69 4.60 -6.96 5.22
N VAL A 70 3.40 -7.28 4.73
CA VAL A 70 2.17 -7.31 5.53
C VAL A 70 1.57 -8.69 5.52
N GLN A 71 1.04 -9.12 6.66
CA GLN A 71 0.22 -10.33 6.72
C GLN A 71 -1.22 -9.98 6.35
N ILE A 72 -1.84 -10.81 5.50
CA ILE A 72 -3.22 -10.62 5.08
C ILE A 72 -4.07 -11.76 5.62
N SER A 73 -5.07 -11.43 6.43
CA SER A 73 -6.07 -12.37 6.92
C SER A 73 -7.03 -12.79 5.80
N ASP A 74 -7.26 -14.10 5.71
CA ASP A 74 -7.98 -14.75 4.61
C ASP A 74 -7.45 -14.33 3.22
N PRO A 75 -6.22 -14.74 2.84
CA PRO A 75 -5.61 -14.31 1.58
C PRO A 75 -6.32 -14.86 0.33
N ARG A 76 -7.29 -15.78 0.48
CA ARG A 76 -8.07 -16.33 -0.64
C ARG A 76 -9.18 -15.38 -1.08
N ARG A 77 -9.64 -14.51 -0.17
CA ARG A 77 -10.59 -13.45 -0.47
C ARG A 77 -9.80 -12.22 -0.94
N PRO A 78 -10.07 -11.64 -2.12
CA PRO A 78 -9.43 -10.40 -2.53
C PRO A 78 -9.58 -9.30 -1.47
N LEU A 79 -8.61 -8.39 -1.38
CA LEU A 79 -8.76 -7.19 -0.53
C LEU A 79 -9.75 -6.22 -1.18
N GLY A 80 -9.87 -6.27 -2.51
CA GLY A 80 -10.58 -5.29 -3.30
C GLY A 80 -9.64 -4.17 -3.72
N ALA A 81 -9.95 -3.53 -4.85
CA ALA A 81 -9.27 -2.32 -5.28
C ALA A 81 -10.02 -1.09 -4.76
N GLY A 82 -9.31 -0.09 -4.25
CA GLY A 82 -9.93 1.12 -3.74
C GLY A 82 -8.95 2.20 -3.36
N VAL A 83 -9.41 3.45 -3.42
CA VAL A 83 -8.68 4.61 -2.91
C VAL A 83 -9.44 5.17 -1.73
N PHE A 84 -8.72 5.53 -0.68
CA PHE A 84 -9.27 6.07 0.56
C PHE A 84 -8.49 7.33 0.94
N VAL A 85 -9.18 8.34 1.42
CA VAL A 85 -8.58 9.61 1.85
C VAL A 85 -8.87 9.82 3.32
N VAL A 86 -7.85 10.16 4.10
CA VAL A 86 -7.99 10.54 5.51
C VAL A 86 -8.74 11.86 5.58
N LEU A 87 -9.80 11.89 6.38
CA LEU A 87 -10.58 13.08 6.69
C LEU A 87 -10.12 13.69 8.00
N ASP A 88 -10.53 14.94 8.23
CA ASP A 88 -10.37 15.58 9.52
C ASP A 88 -11.13 14.84 10.64
N GLY A 89 -10.54 14.86 11.83
CA GLY A 89 -11.07 14.21 13.02
C GLY A 89 -10.80 12.70 13.15
N VAL A 90 -11.32 12.15 14.25
CA VAL A 90 -11.15 10.74 14.64
C VAL A 90 -12.50 10.14 15.08
N THR A 91 -12.56 8.82 15.18
CA THR A 91 -13.70 8.09 15.72
C THR A 91 -13.44 7.68 17.19
N HIS A 92 -14.45 7.12 17.87
CA HIS A 92 -14.30 6.59 19.23
C HIS A 92 -13.70 5.16 19.27
N GLU A 93 -13.47 4.54 18.11
CA GLU A 93 -12.86 3.20 18.03
C GLU A 93 -11.34 3.27 18.08
N SER A 94 -10.70 2.19 18.56
CA SER A 94 -9.25 2.02 18.45
C SER A 94 -8.79 1.86 17.00
N SER A 95 -7.64 2.44 16.68
CA SER A 95 -7.01 2.31 15.36
C SER A 95 -6.39 0.92 15.19
N PRO A 96 -6.65 0.21 14.08
CA PRO A 96 -5.97 -1.06 13.79
C PRO A 96 -4.46 -0.86 13.58
N LEU A 97 -4.04 0.36 13.21
CA LEU A 97 -2.63 0.68 13.03
C LEU A 97 -1.90 1.02 14.35
N ALA A 98 -2.64 1.50 15.35
CA ALA A 98 -2.13 1.94 16.65
C ALA A 98 -3.25 1.77 17.70
N PRO A 99 -3.39 0.59 18.33
CA PRO A 99 -4.55 0.27 19.18
C PRO A 99 -4.79 1.22 20.37
N ASP A 100 -3.73 1.91 20.81
CA ASP A 100 -3.72 2.93 21.85
C ASP A 100 -4.14 4.33 21.37
N ARG A 101 -4.48 4.48 20.08
CA ARG A 101 -4.87 5.74 19.46
C ARG A 101 -6.26 5.62 18.82
N PRO A 102 -7.01 6.72 18.71
CA PRO A 102 -8.32 6.69 18.05
C PRO A 102 -8.20 6.49 16.54
N LYS A 103 -9.13 5.75 15.94
CA LYS A 103 -9.17 5.46 14.50
C LYS A 103 -9.46 6.74 13.70
N ARG A 104 -8.65 7.00 12.66
CA ARG A 104 -8.84 8.13 11.72
C ARG A 104 -10.14 7.99 10.93
N ARG A 105 -10.75 9.11 10.55
CA ARG A 105 -11.89 9.12 9.61
C ARG A 105 -11.38 8.96 8.18
N TRP A 106 -12.12 8.21 7.36
CA TRP A 106 -11.74 7.92 5.97
C TRP A 106 -12.94 8.11 5.04
N MET A 107 -12.67 8.58 3.82
CA MET A 107 -13.60 8.61 2.70
C MET A 107 -13.11 7.66 1.62
N ALA A 108 -13.98 6.81 1.08
CA ALA A 108 -13.66 5.99 -0.08
C ALA A 108 -13.89 6.81 -1.37
N VAL A 109 -12.95 6.71 -2.30
CA VAL A 109 -12.94 7.41 -3.60
C VAL A 109 -12.75 6.34 -4.68
N GLY A 110 -13.71 6.21 -5.60
CA GLY A 110 -13.53 5.40 -6.81
C GLY A 110 -13.37 3.88 -6.61
N LEU A 111 -14.19 3.27 -5.75
CA LEU A 111 -14.26 1.81 -5.63
C LEU A 111 -14.95 1.20 -6.88
N PRO A 112 -14.34 0.21 -7.58
CA PRO A 112 -15.05 -0.59 -8.56
C PRO A 112 -16.15 -1.37 -7.83
N SER A 113 -17.40 -1.08 -8.15
CA SER A 113 -18.54 -1.77 -7.57
C SER A 113 -18.63 -3.17 -8.19
N HIS A 114 -18.22 -4.21 -7.45
CA HIS A 114 -18.63 -5.57 -7.78
C HIS A 114 -20.02 -5.78 -7.15
N ASN A 115 -21.06 -5.81 -7.97
CA ASN A 115 -22.46 -6.03 -7.58
C ASN A 115 -23.11 -4.96 -6.70
N GLY A 116 -22.69 -3.69 -6.76
CA GLY A 116 -23.31 -2.62 -5.96
C GLY A 116 -22.76 -2.48 -4.54
N GLN A 117 -21.94 -3.43 -4.08
CA GLN A 117 -21.44 -3.47 -2.70
C GLN A 117 -20.00 -2.94 -2.63
N LEU A 118 -19.81 -1.82 -1.95
CA LEU A 118 -18.48 -1.36 -1.55
C LEU A 118 -17.95 -2.33 -0.48
N PRO A 119 -16.72 -2.87 -0.59
CA PRO A 119 -16.12 -3.57 0.53
C PRO A 119 -16.17 -2.65 1.75
N ALA A 120 -16.73 -3.11 2.86
CA ALA A 120 -16.83 -2.28 4.04
C ALA A 120 -15.42 -1.89 4.48
N ARG A 121 -15.15 -0.58 4.55
CA ARG A 121 -13.86 -0.01 4.98
C ARG A 121 -13.28 -0.66 6.25
N HIS A 122 -14.16 -1.09 7.16
CA HIS A 122 -13.77 -1.77 8.40
C HIS A 122 -13.19 -3.15 8.12
N GLU A 123 -13.77 -3.93 7.21
CA GLU A 123 -13.30 -5.28 6.92
C GLU A 123 -11.91 -5.29 6.32
N ILE A 124 -11.54 -4.29 5.51
CA ILE A 124 -10.21 -4.26 4.89
C ILE A 124 -9.12 -3.87 5.90
N GLY A 125 -9.38 -2.88 6.76
CA GLY A 125 -8.43 -2.42 7.77
C GLY A 125 -8.07 -3.51 8.79
N GLU A 126 -9.02 -4.36 9.15
CA GLU A 126 -8.81 -5.48 10.09
C GLU A 126 -8.10 -6.69 9.47
N ARG A 127 -7.96 -6.73 8.13
CA ARG A 127 -7.34 -7.86 7.43
C ARG A 127 -5.87 -7.65 7.11
N ILE A 128 -5.37 -6.41 7.16
CA ILE A 128 -3.99 -6.07 6.81
C ILE A 128 -3.21 -5.85 8.10
N HIS A 129 -2.19 -6.66 8.33
CA HIS A 129 -1.36 -6.62 9.54
C HIS A 129 0.11 -6.35 9.19
N PRO A 130 0.53 -5.07 9.14
CA PRO A 130 1.95 -4.71 9.06
C PRO A 130 2.69 -5.00 10.38
N PRO A 131 4.03 -5.00 10.40
CA PRO A 131 4.81 -5.07 11.62
C PRO A 131 4.41 -3.95 12.59
N ALA A 132 4.23 -4.27 13.88
CA ALA A 132 3.64 -3.36 14.85
C ALA A 132 4.34 -1.98 14.92
N GLN A 133 5.68 -1.96 14.84
CA GLN A 133 6.44 -0.71 14.82
C GLN A 133 6.21 0.10 13.54
N PHE A 134 6.20 -0.56 12.37
CA PHE A 134 5.90 0.09 11.09
C PHE A 134 4.49 0.66 11.08
N SER A 135 3.53 -0.10 11.60
CA SER A 135 2.13 0.28 11.73
C SER A 135 1.95 1.58 12.53
N ARG A 136 2.65 1.69 13.67
CA ARG A 136 2.67 2.93 14.47
C ARG A 136 3.31 4.10 13.72
N LEU A 137 4.43 3.86 13.03
CA LEU A 137 5.08 4.90 12.23
C LEU A 137 4.17 5.42 11.10
N VAL A 138 3.42 4.52 10.45
CA VAL A 138 2.42 4.89 9.43
C VAL A 138 1.30 5.72 10.05
N TYR A 139 0.78 5.33 11.22
CA TYR A 139 -0.30 6.05 11.90
C TYR A 139 0.05 7.53 12.16
N GLU A 140 1.30 7.81 12.54
CA GLU A 140 1.78 9.19 12.78
C GLU A 140 1.83 10.04 11.50
N LEU A 141 1.83 9.42 10.31
CA LEU A 141 1.76 10.13 9.02
C LEU A 141 0.34 10.42 8.53
N LEU A 142 -0.69 9.87 9.17
CA LEU A 142 -2.08 9.99 8.74
C LEU A 142 -2.70 11.33 9.13
N GLN A 143 -2.36 12.36 8.36
CA GLN A 143 -2.99 13.67 8.41
C GLN A 143 -4.14 13.77 7.38
N PRO A 144 -5.10 14.70 7.57
CA PRO A 144 -6.14 14.95 6.56
C PRO A 144 -5.54 15.15 5.17
N GLY A 145 -6.10 14.47 4.17
CA GLY A 145 -5.59 14.44 2.80
C GLY A 145 -4.58 13.33 2.50
N ALA A 146 -4.04 12.63 3.51
CA ALA A 146 -3.26 11.42 3.27
C ALA A 146 -4.12 10.36 2.54
N THR A 147 -3.53 9.68 1.56
CA THR A 147 -4.26 8.74 0.71
C THR A 147 -3.78 7.31 0.95
N LEU A 148 -4.70 6.35 0.99
CA LEU A 148 -4.44 4.91 0.99
C LEU A 148 -5.03 4.31 -0.28
N MET A 149 -4.20 3.64 -1.07
CA MET A 149 -4.62 2.86 -2.22
C MET A 149 -4.43 1.38 -1.92
N ILE A 150 -5.42 0.58 -2.29
CA ILE A 150 -5.39 -0.88 -2.18
C ILE A 150 -5.59 -1.43 -3.59
N THR A 151 -4.78 -2.42 -3.94
CA THR A 151 -4.83 -3.04 -5.26
C THR A 151 -4.70 -4.56 -5.15
N ASP A 152 -5.51 -5.25 -5.96
CA ASP A 152 -5.38 -6.69 -6.21
C ASP A 152 -4.42 -6.98 -7.38
N ARG A 153 -3.61 -5.98 -7.79
CA ARG A 153 -2.53 -6.14 -8.78
C ARG A 153 -1.14 -6.02 -8.12
N PRO A 154 -0.11 -6.68 -8.68
CA PRO A 154 1.27 -6.45 -8.25
C PRO A 154 1.68 -4.97 -8.35
N ALA A 155 2.48 -4.51 -7.40
CA ALA A 155 2.99 -3.15 -7.25
C ALA A 155 4.52 -3.09 -7.02
N LEU A 156 5.23 -4.17 -7.38
CA LEU A 156 6.69 -4.25 -7.36
C LEU A 156 7.34 -3.08 -8.11
N PRO A 157 8.59 -2.70 -7.78
CA PRO A 157 9.30 -1.60 -8.44
C PRO A 157 9.23 -1.61 -9.97
N GLU A 158 9.22 -2.80 -10.59
CA GLU A 158 9.15 -3.01 -12.04
C GLU A 158 7.80 -2.62 -12.66
N THR A 159 6.72 -2.63 -11.87
CA THR A 159 5.37 -2.22 -12.29
C THR A 159 5.12 -0.72 -12.09
N ARG A 160 6.09 0.01 -11.50
CA ARG A 160 5.99 1.46 -11.29
C ARG A 160 6.46 2.20 -12.52
N THR A 161 5.69 3.19 -12.94
CA THR A 161 6.11 4.13 -13.98
C THR A 161 7.45 4.76 -13.57
N GLN A 162 8.46 4.65 -14.44
CA GLN A 162 9.74 5.29 -14.19
C GLN A 162 9.56 6.82 -14.12
N PRO A 163 10.35 7.53 -13.30
CA PRO A 163 10.39 8.99 -13.34
C PRO A 163 10.69 9.44 -14.78
N GLY A 164 9.80 10.21 -15.40
CA GLY A 164 9.97 10.70 -16.78
C GLY A 164 8.85 10.36 -17.77
N PHE A 165 7.78 9.68 -17.34
CA PHE A 165 6.60 9.50 -18.20
C PHE A 165 5.90 10.84 -18.44
N ARG A 166 6.14 11.40 -19.64
CA ARG A 166 5.49 12.62 -20.14
C ARG A 166 4.43 12.20 -21.16
N ILE A 167 3.15 12.45 -20.86
CA ILE A 167 2.12 12.51 -21.90
C ILE A 167 2.13 13.93 -22.43
N MET A 168 2.69 14.13 -23.62
CA MET A 168 2.32 15.26 -24.47
C MET A 168 1.48 14.66 -25.60
N ALA A 169 0.17 14.90 -25.56
CA ALA A 169 -0.64 14.87 -26.77
C ALA A 169 -0.37 16.20 -27.46
N ASP A 170 0.49 16.16 -28.48
CA ASP A 170 0.63 17.26 -29.43
C ASP A 170 -0.57 17.21 -30.39
N SER A 171 -1.12 18.36 -30.73
CA SER A 171 -2.11 18.55 -31.80
C SER A 171 -1.79 19.84 -32.53
#